data_AF-A0A4Y3G384-F1
#
_entry.id   AF-A0A4Y3G384-F1
#
_cell.length_a   1.000
_cell.length_b   1.000
_cell.length_c   1.000
_cell.angle_alpha   90.00
_cell.angle_beta   90.00
_cell.angle_gamma   90.00
#
_symmetry.space_group_name_H-M   'P 1'
#
loop_
_entity.id
_entity.type
_entity.pdbx_description
1 polymer ?
#
loop_
_entity_poly.entity_id
_entity_poly.type
_entity_poly.pdbx_seq_one_letter_code
_entity_poly.pdbx_strand_id
1 'polypeptide(L)'
;MQSEHKLAKEQRKLSRKQIGSHNRNKQRIEVAKIHRHIRQQRMDSHQKLSKKLVEKYDFIAFEDLKIKNMMRNHHLAKSISDVSWNMLQSFTAYKAEWAGKM
;
A
#
# COMPACT_ATOMS: atom_id res chain seq x y z
N MET A 1 3.90 7.15 8.19
CA MET A 1 4.14 7.62 9.58
C MET A 1 2.89 8.09 10.32
N GLN A 2 2.29 9.27 10.06
CA GLN A 2 1.12 9.76 10.83
C GLN A 2 -0.09 8.80 10.82
N SER A 3 -0.47 8.28 9.64
CA SER A 3 -1.59 7.33 9.48
C SER A 3 -1.36 5.98 10.17
N GLU A 4 -0.11 5.52 10.25
CA GLU A 4 0.25 4.26 10.93
C GLU A 4 0.18 4.39 12.45
N HIS A 5 0.65 5.51 13.02
CA HIS A 5 0.50 5.77 14.45
C HIS A 5 -0.98 5.83 14.84
N LYS A 6 -1.81 6.47 14.01
CA LYS A 6 -3.26 6.48 14.19
C LYS A 6 -3.84 5.07 14.14
N LEU A 7 -3.45 4.26 13.14
CA LEU A 7 -3.90 2.87 13.03
C LEU A 7 -3.51 2.05 14.28
N ALA A 8 -2.27 2.15 14.74
CA ALA A 8 -1.81 1.44 15.93
C ALA A 8 -2.59 1.85 17.20
N LYS A 9 -2.87 3.15 17.36
CA LYS A 9 -3.68 3.66 18.48
C LYS A 9 -5.10 3.12 18.45
N GLU A 10 -5.76 3.15 17.29
CA GLU A 10 -7.13 2.66 17.14
C GLU A 10 -7.23 1.13 17.25
N GLN A 11 -6.19 0.40 16.82
CA GLN A 11 -6.07 -1.05 17.06
C GLN A 11 -5.94 -1.38 18.56
N ARG A 12 -5.13 -0.64 19.32
CA ARG A 12 -5.03 -0.81 20.79
C ARG A 12 -6.35 -0.49 21.50
N LYS A 13 -7.12 0.49 21.01
CA LYS A 13 -8.47 0.76 21.52
C LYS A 13 -9.42 -0.39 21.20
N LEU A 14 -9.32 -0.99 20.02
CA LEU A 14 -10.15 -2.13 19.61
C LEU A 14 -9.89 -3.35 20.48
N SER A 15 -8.62 -3.68 20.76
CA SER A 15 -8.25 -4.86 21.54
C SER A 15 -8.73 -4.78 23.00
N ARG A 16 -8.82 -3.57 23.56
CA ARG A 16 -9.30 -3.33 24.92
C ARG A 16 -10.83 -3.36 25.07
N LYS A 17 -11.59 -3.38 23.98
CA LYS A 17 -13.06 -3.38 24.02
C LYS A 17 -13.61 -4.81 24.13
N GLN A 18 -14.68 -4.97 24.91
CA GLN A 18 -15.35 -6.25 25.12
C GLN A 18 -15.80 -6.87 23.79
N ILE A 19 -15.46 -8.15 23.60
CA ILE A 19 -15.86 -8.95 22.43
C ILE A 19 -17.39 -9.01 22.36
N GLY A 20 -17.96 -8.91 21.15
CA GLY A 20 -19.42 -8.90 20.94
C GLY A 20 -20.12 -7.57 21.24
N SER A 21 -19.49 -6.64 21.99
CA SER A 21 -20.13 -5.37 22.32
C SER A 21 -20.34 -4.46 21.10
N HIS A 22 -21.43 -3.69 21.11
CA HIS A 22 -21.72 -2.68 20.08
C HIS A 22 -20.58 -1.65 19.94
N ASN A 23 -19.96 -1.28 21.05
CA ASN A 23 -18.83 -0.36 21.08
C ASN A 23 -17.58 -0.92 20.39
N ARG A 24 -17.35 -2.24 20.46
CA ARG A 24 -16.27 -2.91 19.71
C ARG A 24 -16.58 -2.90 18.21
N ASN A 25 -17.83 -3.11 17.81
CA ASN A 25 -18.21 -3.05 16.39
C ASN A 25 -17.97 -1.65 15.81
N LYS A 26 -18.36 -0.57 16.52
CA LYS A 26 -18.06 0.81 16.13
C LYS A 26 -16.56 1.04 15.91
N GLN A 27 -15.73 0.58 16.85
CA GLN A 27 -14.28 0.71 16.76
C GLN A 27 -13.68 -0.10 15.60
N ARG A 28 -14.21 -1.29 15.31
CA ARG A 28 -13.79 -2.13 14.18
C ARG A 28 -14.00 -1.41 12.85
N ILE A 29 -15.14 -0.74 12.70
CA ILE A 29 -15.45 0.06 11.51
C ILE A 29 -14.45 1.21 11.36
N GLU A 30 -14.10 1.89 12.45
CA GLU A 30 -13.12 2.99 12.42
C GLU A 30 -11.73 2.50 11.98
N VAL A 31 -11.27 1.38 12.52
CA VAL A 31 -10.02 0.73 12.09
C VAL A 31 -10.08 0.38 10.60
N ALA A 32 -11.21 -0.15 10.11
CA ALA A 32 -11.39 -0.47 8.69
C ALA A 32 -11.34 0.78 7.79
N LYS A 33 -11.89 1.92 8.23
CA LYS A 33 -11.80 3.20 7.51
C LYS A 33 -10.35 3.67 7.40
N ILE A 34 -9.56 3.53 8.47
CA ILE A 34 -8.13 3.90 8.46
C ILE A 34 -7.35 3.00 7.48
N HIS A 35 -7.60 1.68 7.50
CA HIS A 35 -6.99 0.78 6.53
C HIS A 35 -7.35 1.15 5.08
N ARG A 36 -8.62 1.47 4.81
CA ARG A 36 -9.06 1.95 3.50
C ARG A 36 -8.31 3.20 3.10
N HIS A 37 -8.20 4.18 4.00
CA HIS A 37 -7.50 5.43 3.73
C HIS A 37 -6.01 5.21 3.39
N ILE A 38 -5.30 4.39 4.17
CA ILE A 38 -3.90 4.03 3.90
C ILE A 38 -3.77 3.36 2.54
N ARG A 39 -4.67 2.42 2.21
CA ARG A 39 -4.68 1.76 0.89
C ARG A 39 -4.87 2.76 -0.24
N GLN A 40 -5.79 3.71 -0.10
CA GLN A 40 -6.04 4.74 -1.12
C GLN A 40 -4.84 5.68 -1.27
N GLN A 41 -4.21 6.11 -0.17
CA GLN A 41 -3.00 6.94 -0.23
C GLN A 41 -1.85 6.23 -0.95
N ARG A 42 -1.63 4.94 -0.66
CA ARG A 42 -0.64 4.14 -1.37
C ARG A 42 -0.99 4.05 -2.85
N MET A 43 -2.24 3.71 -3.18
CA MET A 43 -2.70 3.59 -4.56
C MET A 43 -2.51 4.87 -5.37
N ASP A 44 -2.93 6.02 -4.82
CA ASP A 44 -2.76 7.34 -5.44
C ASP A 44 -1.29 7.68 -5.69
N SER A 45 -0.42 7.42 -4.70
CA SER A 45 1.02 7.65 -4.84
C SER A 45 1.62 6.85 -6.01
N HIS A 46 1.26 5.56 -6.12
CA HIS A 46 1.74 4.70 -7.20
C HIS A 46 1.18 5.09 -8.55
N GLN A 47 -0.10 5.48 -8.62
CA GLN A 47 -0.73 5.97 -9.84
C GLN A 47 -0.05 7.23 -10.36
N LYS A 48 0.29 8.17 -9.47
CA LYS A 48 1.03 9.39 -9.83
C LYS A 48 2.45 9.09 -10.30
N LEU A 49 3.15 8.20 -9.59
CA LEU A 49 4.50 7.77 -9.97
C LEU A 49 4.52 7.07 -11.32
N SER A 50 3.63 6.10 -11.55
CA SER A 50 3.58 5.36 -12.83
C SER A 50 3.28 6.29 -14.00
N LYS A 51 2.36 7.25 -13.81
CA LYS A 51 2.07 8.28 -14.82
C LYS A 51 3.32 9.10 -15.15
N LYS A 52 4.01 9.59 -14.12
CA LYS A 52 5.25 10.36 -14.29
C LYS A 52 6.36 9.58 -15.01
N LEU A 53 6.47 8.28 -14.76
CA LEU A 53 7.45 7.43 -15.43
C LEU A 53 7.14 7.29 -16.92
N VAL A 54 5.91 6.91 -17.30
CA VAL A 54 5.50 6.71 -18.70
C VAL A 54 5.53 7.99 -19.51
N GLU A 55 5.20 9.13 -18.89
CA GLU A 55 5.27 10.43 -19.57
C GLU A 55 6.73 10.87 -19.83
N LYS A 56 7.64 10.58 -18.90
CA LYS A 56 9.02 11.08 -18.95
C LYS A 56 9.97 10.19 -19.73
N TYR A 57 9.76 8.87 -19.71
CA TYR A 57 10.69 7.90 -20.29
C TYR A 57 9.98 7.09 -21.37
N ASP A 58 10.68 6.88 -22.49
CA ASP A 58 10.17 6.07 -23.60
C ASP A 58 10.41 4.58 -23.40
N PHE A 59 11.43 4.23 -22.59
CA PHE A 59 11.75 2.86 -22.20
C PHE A 59 11.84 2.76 -20.68
N ILE A 60 11.15 1.78 -20.10
CA ILE A 60 11.11 1.54 -18.65
C ILE A 60 11.35 0.05 -18.39
N ALA A 61 12.46 -0.27 -17.74
CA ALA A 61 12.75 -1.62 -17.27
C ALA A 61 12.56 -1.71 -15.75
N PHE A 62 11.98 -2.81 -15.29
CA PHE A 62 11.90 -3.16 -13.87
C PHE A 62 12.81 -4.35 -13.59
N GLU A 63 13.60 -4.27 -12.52
CA GLU A 63 14.36 -5.42 -12.04
C GLU A 63 13.41 -6.53 -11.54
N ASP A 64 13.68 -7.77 -11.95
CA ASP A 64 12.96 -8.96 -11.46
C ASP A 64 13.46 -9.34 -10.05
N LEU A 65 12.96 -8.61 -9.07
CA LEU A 65 13.28 -8.85 -7.67
C LEU A 65 12.41 -9.98 -7.11
N LYS A 66 13.05 -10.95 -6.45
CA LYS A 66 12.37 -12.00 -5.68
C LYS A 66 11.80 -11.44 -4.37
N ILE A 67 10.82 -10.53 -4.46
CA ILE A 67 10.22 -9.79 -3.34
C ILE A 67 9.72 -10.75 -2.24
N LYS A 68 9.14 -11.89 -2.62
CA LYS A 68 8.69 -12.91 -1.66
C LYS A 68 9.81 -13.39 -0.73
N ASN A 69 11.04 -13.52 -1.26
CA ASN A 69 12.20 -13.92 -0.47
C ASN A 69 12.70 -12.76 0.39
N MET A 70 12.69 -11.54 -0.14
CA MET A 70 13.11 -10.35 0.61
C MET A 70 12.18 -10.06 1.80
N MET A 71 10.89 -10.37 1.66
CA MET A 71 9.89 -10.28 2.74
C MET A 71 10.16 -11.25 3.90
N ARG A 72 11.01 -12.27 3.73
CA ARG A 72 11.39 -13.16 4.85
C ARG A 72 12.30 -12.46 5.85
N ASN A 73 13.00 -11.39 5.44
CA ASN A 73 13.78 -10.57 6.37
C ASN A 73 12.84 -9.63 7.13
N HIS A 74 12.52 -9.96 8.38
CA HIS A 74 11.60 -9.18 9.21
C HIS A 74 12.00 -7.71 9.42
N HIS A 75 13.31 -7.38 9.33
CA HIS A 75 13.77 -5.99 9.44
C HIS A 75 13.40 -5.15 8.21
N LEU A 76 13.37 -5.77 7.02
CA LEU A 76 13.09 -5.09 5.75
C LEU A 76 11.67 -5.33 5.25
N ALA A 77 10.99 -6.37 5.73
CA ALA A 77 9.69 -6.81 5.26
C ALA A 77 8.64 -5.69 5.27
N LYS A 78 8.63 -4.87 6.34
CA LYS A 78 7.72 -3.73 6.45
C LYS A 78 8.00 -2.69 5.36
N SER A 79 9.24 -2.23 5.24
CA SER A 79 9.63 -1.23 4.26
C SER A 79 9.37 -1.70 2.82
N ILE A 80 9.70 -2.96 2.52
CA ILE A 80 9.44 -3.58 1.22
C ILE A 80 7.93 -3.66 0.94
N SER A 81 7.14 -4.08 1.94
CA SER A 81 5.68 -4.13 1.81
C SER A 81 5.06 -2.76 1.64
N ASP A 82 5.56 -1.73 2.33
CA ASP A 82 5.05 -0.36 2.23
C ASP A 82 5.31 0.23 0.84
N VAL A 83 6.44 -0.11 0.22
CA VAL A 83 6.79 0.29 -1.16
C VAL A 83 5.91 -0.40 -2.21
N SER A 84 5.27 -1.53 -1.91
CA SER A 84 4.27 -2.18 -2.78
C SER A 84 4.68 -2.34 -4.27
N TRP A 85 5.93 -2.77 -4.51
CA TRP A 85 6.60 -2.80 -5.83
C TRP A 85 5.76 -3.39 -6.98
N ASN A 86 5.09 -4.52 -6.74
CA ASN A 86 4.23 -5.16 -7.75
C ASN A 86 3.12 -4.22 -8.25
N MET A 87 2.58 -3.38 -7.37
CA MET A 87 1.52 -2.44 -7.74
C MET A 87 2.04 -1.32 -8.65
N LEU A 88 3.30 -0.87 -8.43
CA LEU A 88 3.95 0.08 -9.32
C LEU A 88 4.17 -0.54 -10.70
N GLN A 89 4.71 -1.76 -10.75
CA GLN A 89 4.96 -2.47 -12.00
C GLN A 89 3.66 -2.66 -12.79
N SER A 90 2.58 -3.15 -12.15
CA SER A 90 1.27 -3.29 -12.80
C SER A 90 0.70 -1.97 -13.31
N PHE A 91 0.82 -0.89 -12.53
CA PHE A 91 0.31 0.42 -12.94
C PHE A 91 1.13 1.05 -14.06
N THR A 92 2.43 0.81 -14.10
CA THR A 92 3.29 1.30 -15.19
C THR A 92 3.05 0.49 -16.46
N ALA A 93 2.97 -0.84 -16.36
CA ALA A 93 2.72 -1.72 -17.50
C ALA A 93 1.42 -1.34 -18.24
N TYR A 94 0.29 -1.24 -17.51
CA TYR A 94 -0.99 -0.89 -18.15
C TYR A 94 -0.96 0.52 -18.77
N LYS A 95 -0.28 1.48 -18.15
CA LYS A 95 -0.20 2.85 -18.68
C LYS A 95 0.73 2.96 -19.88
N ALA A 96 1.83 2.22 -19.89
CA ALA A 96 2.75 2.15 -21.02
C ALA A 96 2.03 1.57 -22.24
N GLU A 97 1.32 0.44 -22.05
CA GLU A 97 0.46 -0.17 -23.06
C GLU A 97 -0.58 0.83 -23.59
N TRP A 98 -1.29 1.53 -22.71
CA TRP A 98 -2.29 2.53 -23.10
C TRP A 98 -1.69 3.74 -23.84
N ALA A 99 -0.44 4.11 -23.51
CA ALA A 99 0.29 5.18 -24.18
C ALA A 99 0.95 4.75 -25.50
N GLY A 100 0.83 3.48 -25.89
CA GLY A 100 1.49 2.92 -27.09
C GLY A 100 3.02 2.84 -26.95
N LYS A 101 3.54 2.88 -25.72
CA LYS A 101 4.96 2.74 -25.42
C LYS A 101 5.20 1.32 -24.89
N MET A 102 5.93 0.50 -25.63
CA MET A 102 6.44 -0.81 -25.19
C MET A 102 7.97 -0.75 -25.09
#